data_AF-A0A495AFJ3-F1
#
_entry.id   AF-A0A495AFJ3-F1
#
_cell.length_a   1.000
_cell.length_b   1.000
_cell.length_c   1.000
_cell.angle_alpha   90.00
_cell.angle_beta   90.00
_cell.angle_gamma   90.00
#
_symmetry.space_group_name_H-M   'P 1'
#
loop_
_entity.id
_entity.type
_entity.pdbx_description
1 polymer ?
#
loop_
_entity_poly.entity_id
_entity_poly.type
_entity_poly.pdbx_seq_one_letter_code
_entity_poly.pdbx_strand_id
1 'polypeptide(L)' 'MPSFEWIHAAWLLAAIVLEIAANILLKHADGFRRPLYGALSLLAVLAAFSALAQAVKGIELSVAYALWGGF' A
#
# COMPACT_ATOMS: atom_id res chain seq x y z
N MET A 1 -12.75 3.60 22.15
CA MET A 1 -12.31 2.21 21.97
C MET A 1 -11.32 2.18 20.81
N PRO A 2 -10.14 1.54 20.97
CA PRO A 2 -8.94 1.71 20.14
C PRO A 2 -8.96 0.92 18.82
N SER A 3 -10.15 0.63 18.28
CA SER A 3 -10.32 -0.19 17.07
C SER A 3 -9.91 0.53 15.78
N PHE A 4 -9.83 1.87 15.81
CA PHE A 4 -9.49 2.65 14.62
C PHE A 4 -8.04 2.38 14.21
N GLU A 5 -7.06 2.48 15.10
CA GLU A 5 -5.62 2.41 14.75
C GLU A 5 -5.19 1.10 14.06
N TRP A 6 -5.66 -0.06 14.54
CA TRP A 6 -5.30 -1.36 13.98
C TRP A 6 -5.82 -1.57 12.55
N ILE A 7 -6.99 -1.02 12.25
CA ILE A 7 -7.58 -1.07 10.90
C ILE A 7 -6.71 -0.24 9.93
N HIS A 8 -6.22 0.92 10.37
CA HIS A 8 -5.35 1.78 9.55
C HIS A 8 -3.98 1.16 9.33
N ALA A 9 -3.40 0.52 10.35
CA ALA A 9 -2.16 -0.25 10.21
C ALA A 9 -2.33 -1.42 9.22
N ALA A 10 -3.46 -2.13 9.26
CA ALA A 10 -3.78 -3.17 8.29
C ALA A 10 -3.93 -2.61 6.86
N TRP A 11 -4.58 -1.46 6.69
CA TRP A 11 -4.67 -0.76 5.40
C TRP A 11 -3.30 -0.31 4.88
N LEU A 12 -2.41 0.16 5.77
CA LEU A 12 -1.06 0.56 5.42
C LEU A 12 -0.24 -0.65 4.94
N LEU A 13 -0.32 -1.76 5.66
CA LEU A 13 0.38 -3.00 5.32
C LEU A 13 -0.15 -3.58 4.00
N ALA A 14 -1.46 -3.52 3.77
CA ALA A 14 -2.08 -3.88 2.49
C ALA A 14 -1.60 -2.97 1.34
N ALA A 15 -1.49 -1.66 1.57
CA ALA A 15 -0.99 -0.71 0.57
C ALA A 15 0.46 -1.02 0.17
N ILE A 16 1.33 -1.34 1.14
CA ILE A 16 2.74 -1.72 0.90
C ILE A 16 2.81 -3.00 0.05
N VAL A 17 2.02 -4.04 0.40
CA VAL A 17 1.99 -5.29 -0.36
C VAL A 17 1.50 -5.07 -1.80
N LEU A 18 0.45 -4.27 -1.97
CA LEU A 18 -0.07 -3.88 -3.29
C LEU A 18 0.97 -3.12 -4.11
N GLU A 19 1.73 -2.21 -3.49
CA GLU A 19 2.79 -1.45 -4.14
C GLU A 19 3.94 -2.35 -4.60
N ILE A 20 4.37 -3.30 -3.78
CA ILE A 20 5.39 -4.29 -4.16
C ILE A 20 4.89 -5.15 -5.34
N ALA A 21 3.65 -5.63 -5.27
CA ALA A 21 3.04 -6.41 -6.35
C ALA A 21 2.95 -5.61 -7.66
N ALA A 22 2.57 -4.33 -7.59
CA ALA A 22 2.51 -3.45 -8.74
C ALA A 22 3.88 -3.26 -9.39
N ASN A 23 4.93 -3.06 -8.60
CA ASN A 23 6.30 -2.95 -9.11
C ASN A 23 6.80 -4.26 -9.75
N ILE A 24 6.46 -5.41 -9.19
CA ILE A 24 6.80 -6.73 -9.78
C ILE A 24 6.09 -6.90 -11.13
N LEU A 25 4.80 -6.54 -11.22
CA LEU A 25 4.03 -6.56 -12.46
C LEU A 25 4.60 -5.60 -13.51
N LEU A 26 5.01 -4.39 -13.08
CA LEU A 26 5.65 -3.40 -13.96
C LEU A 26 6.99 -3.91 -14.49
N LYS A 27 7.79 -4.60 -13.65
CA LYS A 27 9.02 -5.26 -14.07
C LYS A 27 8.75 -6.36 -15.11
N HIS A 28 7.67 -7.12 -14.95
CA HIS A 28 7.23 -8.13 -15.93
C HIS A 28 6.63 -7.53 -17.21
N ALA A 29 6.18 -6.28 -17.19
CA ALA A 29 5.65 -5.60 -18.36
C ALA A 29 6.73 -5.29 -19.43
N ASP A 30 8.02 -5.43 -19.08
CA ASP A 30 9.18 -5.32 -19.98
C ASP A 30 9.13 -4.02 -20.81
N GLY A 31 9.01 -2.89 -20.10
CA GLY A 31 8.91 -1.56 -20.71
C GLY A 31 7.63 -1.32 -21.52
N PHE A 32 6.49 -1.87 -21.07
CA PHE A 32 5.19 -1.83 -21.79
C PHE A 32 5.11 -2.67 -23.07
N ARG A 33 6.11 -3.51 -23.36
CA ARG A 33 6.03 -4.49 -24.47
C ARG A 33 4.85 -5.46 -24.32
N ARG A 34 4.39 -5.69 -23.08
CA ARG A 34 3.15 -6.42 -22.79
C ARG A 34 2.12 -5.49 -22.14
N PRO A 35 1.22 -4.86 -22.91
CA PRO A 35 0.32 -3.82 -22.41
C PRO A 35 -0.64 -4.32 -21.33
N LEU A 36 -0.97 -5.62 -21.31
CA LEU A 36 -1.80 -6.23 -20.28
C LEU A 36 -1.18 -6.14 -18.88
N TYR A 37 0.11 -6.46 -18.76
CA TYR A 37 0.83 -6.39 -17.48
C TYR A 37 1.11 -4.94 -17.06
N GLY A 38 1.35 -4.05 -18.04
CA GLY A 38 1.45 -2.61 -17.79
C GLY A 38 0.15 -2.04 -17.21
N ALA A 39 -0.99 -2.34 -17.82
CA ALA A 39 -2.32 -1.92 -17.33
C ALA A 39 -2.66 -2.50 -15.95
N LEU A 40 -2.35 -3.79 -15.73
CA LEU A 40 -2.51 -4.43 -14.42
C LEU A 40 -1.64 -3.78 -13.34
N SER A 41 -0.39 -3.42 -13.65
CA SER A 41 0.48 -2.70 -12.71
C SER A 41 -0.11 -1.32 -12.36
N LEU A 42 -0.64 -0.61 -13.36
CA LEU A 42 -1.23 0.72 -13.16
C LEU A 42 -2.45 0.64 -12.23
N LEU A 43 -3.33 -0.35 -12.47
CA LEU A 43 -4.47 -0.63 -11.60
C LEU A 43 -4.04 -1.02 -10.18
N ALA A 44 -2.98 -1.81 -10.03
CA ALA A 44 -2.44 -2.19 -8.74
C ALA A 44 -1.84 -0.99 -7.98
N VAL A 45 -1.15 -0.06 -8.67
CA VAL A 45 -0.68 1.20 -8.08
C VAL A 45 -1.85 2.05 -7.61
N LEU A 46 -2.91 2.19 -8.42
CA LEU A 46 -4.10 2.96 -8.04
C LEU A 46 -4.81 2.35 -6.83
N ALA A 47 -4.87 1.02 -6.76
CA ALA A 47 -5.39 0.30 -5.60
C ALA A 47 -4.51 0.50 -4.35
N ALA A 48 -3.18 0.47 -4.49
CA ALA A 48 -2.24 0.76 -3.42
C ALA A 48 -2.44 2.18 -2.86
N PHE A 49 -2.55 3.17 -3.75
CA PHE A 49 -2.81 4.56 -3.37
C PHE A 49 -4.16 4.76 -2.69
N SER A 50 -5.19 4.02 -3.12
CA SER A 50 -6.52 4.07 -2.50
C SER A 50 -6.51 3.47 -1.09
N ALA A 51 -5.81 2.35 -0.90
CA ALA A 51 -5.61 1.73 0.41
C ALA A 51 -4.77 2.64 1.33
N LEU A 52 -3.73 3.28 0.79
CA LEU A 52 -2.93 4.27 1.51
C LEU A 52 -3.76 5.48 1.93
N ALA A 53 -4.60 6.02 1.04
CA ALA A 53 -5.49 7.13 1.35
C ALA A 53 -6.47 6.81 2.48
N GLN A 54 -6.88 5.55 2.63
CA GLN A 54 -7.65 5.12 3.81
C GLN A 54 -6.79 4.94 5.04
N ALA A 55 -5.57 4.39 4.92
CA ALA A 55 -4.65 4.25 6.04
C ALA A 55 -4.29 5.62 6.67
N VAL A 56 -3.99 6.63 5.85
CA VAL A 56 -3.57 7.96 6.32
C VAL A 56 -4.70 8.71 7.07
N LYS A 57 -5.97 8.36 6.85
CA LYS A 57 -7.11 9.02 7.53
C LYS A 57 -7.27 8.65 9.02
N GLY A 58 -6.58 7.64 9.52
CA GLY A 58 -6.73 7.21 10.92
C GLY A 58 -5.48 6.68 11.58
N ILE A 59 -4.31 7.02 11.04
CA ILE A 59 -3.06 6.93 11.81
C ILE A 59 -3.06 8.12 12.79
N GLU A 60 -3.33 7.86 14.07
CA GLU A 60 -2.77 8.72 15.11
C GLU A 60 -1.26 8.52 15.08
N LEU A 61 -0.49 9.61 14.99
CA LEU A 61 0.98 9.56 15.01
C LEU A 61 1.55 8.72 16.18
N SER A 62 0.76 8.54 17.24
CA SER A 62 1.09 7.79 18.45
C SER A 62 1.49 6.34 18.20
N VAL A 63 0.75 5.57 17.38
CA VAL A 63 1.09 4.16 17.08
C VAL A 63 2.27 4.04 16.12
N ALA A 64 2.41 4.97 15.18
CA ALA A 64 3.59 5.04 14.32
C ALA A 64 4.87 5.29 15.14
N TYR A 65 4.79 6.15 16.16
CA TYR A 65 5.90 6.38 17.09
C TYR A 65 6.13 5.20 18.06
N ALA A 66 5.08 4.52 18.52
CA ALA A 66 5.22 3.37 19.41
C ALA A 66 5.87 2.15 18.72
N LEU A 67 5.56 1.92 17.45
CA LEU A 67 6.19 0.85 16.65
C LEU A 67 7.61 1.20 16.20
N TRP A 68 7.90 2.49 15.98
CA TRP A 68 9.27 2.94 15.68
C TRP A 68 10.17 2.91 16.92
N GLY A 69 9.70 3.38 18.08
CA GLY A 69 10.49 3.41 19.31
C GLY A 69 10.64 2.06 20.03
N GLY A 70 9.91 1.03 19.59
CA GLY A 70 9.98 -0.34 20.12
C GLY A 70 11.06 -1.21 19.48
N PHE A 71 11.78 -0.69 18.49
CA PHE A 71 12.94 -1.33 17.85
C PHE A 71 14.22 -0.55 18.14
#